data_AF-A0A9C9G1F4-F1
#
_entry.id   AF-A0A9C9G1F4-F1
#
_cell.length_a   1.000
_cell.length_b   1.000
_cell.length_c   1.000
_cell.angle_alpha   90.00
_cell.angle_beta   90.00
_cell.angle_gamma   90.00
#
_symmetry.space_group_name_H-M   'P 1'
#
loop_
_entity.id
_entity.type
_entity.pdbx_description
1 polymer ?
#
loop_
_entity_poly.entity_id
_entity_poly.type
_entity_poly.pdbx_seq_one_letter_code
_entity_poly.pdbx_strand_id
1 'polypeptide(L)'
;MSKNTNMHRTCLRFSFQPSQSLLTIIVLVSALNLGMSSPTLATVNNQEIIDRIKPVAELNVVEAETKVPSQTNNLNGDALTTALFGRRIYSKTCKSCHGSGIMDAPTVGNTKSWAPHIAKGLPILVEHAIKGFKNMPPKGGNLSLSDDDIKAAVNYMVDHSLPQETKAPASTVTSGSSIFEDVCQACHGTGVMGAPKFGSAKSWAPHIAKGLPVLIEHAINGFKEMPAKGGDDSLSDDDIKAAVRYMVEHSQP
;
A
#
# COMPACT_ATOMS: atom_id res chain seq x y z
N MET A 1 -0.30 -46.11 -53.17
CA MET A 1 -0.53 -45.54 -54.53
C MET A 1 -1.27 -44.21 -54.39
N SER A 2 -0.76 -43.15 -55.02
CA SER A 2 -1.42 -41.88 -55.40
C SER A 2 -1.99 -40.98 -54.27
N LYS A 3 -1.86 -39.65 -54.28
CA LYS A 3 -1.26 -38.70 -55.24
C LYS A 3 -1.02 -37.37 -54.51
N ASN A 4 0.08 -36.77 -54.92
CA ASN A 4 0.57 -35.42 -54.69
C ASN A 4 -0.39 -34.33 -55.23
N THR A 5 -0.58 -33.20 -54.55
CA THR A 5 -0.87 -31.91 -55.21
C THR A 5 -0.22 -30.74 -54.47
N ASN A 6 0.70 -30.09 -55.19
CA ASN A 6 1.40 -28.86 -54.92
C ASN A 6 0.43 -27.66 -54.99
N MET A 7 0.52 -26.72 -54.04
CA MET A 7 0.05 -25.34 -54.25
C MET A 7 1.22 -24.37 -54.21
N HIS A 8 1.58 -23.86 -55.38
CA HIS A 8 2.50 -22.77 -55.57
C HIS A 8 1.93 -21.47 -54.97
N ARG A 9 2.64 -20.90 -54.00
CA ARG A 9 2.45 -19.51 -53.58
C ARG A 9 3.41 -18.62 -54.37
N THR A 10 2.83 -17.81 -55.22
CA THR A 10 3.48 -16.76 -56.02
C THR A 10 4.10 -15.70 -55.10
N CYS A 11 5.43 -15.61 -55.06
CA CYS A 11 6.15 -14.51 -54.42
C CYS A 11 6.07 -13.24 -55.30
N LEU A 12 5.29 -12.25 -54.87
CA LEU A 12 5.35 -10.89 -55.40
C LEU A 12 6.59 -10.20 -54.84
N ARG A 13 7.55 -9.90 -55.72
CA ARG A 13 8.73 -9.07 -55.42
C ARG A 13 8.30 -7.61 -55.31
N PHE A 14 8.33 -7.05 -54.11
CA PHE A 14 8.29 -5.60 -53.91
C PHE A 14 9.71 -5.05 -54.02
N SER A 15 9.97 -4.30 -55.09
CA SER A 15 11.20 -3.54 -55.29
C SER A 15 11.17 -2.30 -54.39
N PHE A 16 12.10 -2.22 -53.43
CA PHE A 16 12.31 -1.07 -52.56
C PHE A 16 13.34 -0.14 -53.20
N GLN A 17 12.94 1.06 -53.62
CA GLN A 17 13.82 2.05 -54.24
C GLN A 17 13.97 3.24 -53.28
N PRO A 18 15.17 3.50 -52.73
CA PRO A 18 15.38 4.61 -51.80
C PRO A 18 15.97 5.80 -52.57
N SER A 19 15.20 6.85 -52.80
CA SER A 19 15.80 8.12 -53.20
C SER A 19 14.94 9.34 -52.80
N GLN A 20 15.64 10.31 -52.19
CA GLN A 20 15.31 11.72 -52.10
C GLN A 20 14.21 12.17 -51.13
N SER A 21 14.58 12.42 -49.87
CA SER A 21 13.84 13.35 -48.99
C SER A 21 14.75 13.91 -47.89
N LEU A 22 15.81 14.64 -48.26
CA LEU A 22 16.69 15.29 -47.27
C LEU A 22 17.13 16.72 -47.60
N LEU A 23 16.55 17.37 -48.62
CA LEU A 23 16.99 18.71 -49.05
C LEU A 23 15.93 19.82 -48.98
N THR A 24 14.73 19.58 -48.42
CA THR A 24 13.65 20.59 -48.38
C THR A 24 13.51 21.36 -47.05
N ILE A 25 14.45 21.22 -46.10
CA ILE A 25 14.33 21.86 -44.76
C ILE A 25 15.18 23.14 -44.61
N ILE A 26 16.07 23.47 -45.55
CA ILE A 26 17.06 24.55 -45.33
C ILE A 26 16.62 25.94 -45.85
N VAL A 27 15.54 26.08 -46.61
CA VAL A 27 15.16 27.36 -47.26
C VAL A 27 14.07 28.16 -46.53
N LEU A 28 13.55 27.69 -45.39
CA LEU A 28 12.49 28.35 -44.62
C LEU A 28 12.98 29.07 -43.34
N VAL A 29 14.24 29.52 -43.30
CA VAL A 29 14.83 30.20 -42.11
C VAL A 29 15.05 31.71 -42.31
N SER A 30 14.75 32.29 -43.48
CA SER A 30 15.25 33.64 -43.83
C SER A 30 14.23 34.77 -43.99
N ALA A 31 13.00 34.68 -43.46
CA ALA A 31 12.12 35.85 -43.40
C ALA A 31 10.97 35.66 -42.39
N LEU A 32 11.08 36.28 -41.21
CA LEU A 32 9.96 36.89 -40.46
C LEU A 32 10.52 37.63 -39.22
N ASN A 33 11.17 38.78 -39.44
CA ASN A 33 11.56 39.73 -38.40
C ASN A 33 10.62 40.95 -38.43
N LEU A 34 9.39 40.78 -37.93
CA LEU A 34 8.45 41.88 -37.68
C LEU A 34 7.78 41.68 -36.30
N GLY A 35 8.25 42.48 -35.33
CA GLY A 35 7.47 43.06 -34.24
C GLY A 35 6.72 42.11 -33.30
N MET A 36 7.39 41.64 -32.24
CA MET A 36 6.72 41.17 -31.02
C MET A 36 7.17 42.09 -29.88
N SER A 37 6.28 42.99 -29.46
CA SER A 37 6.44 43.74 -28.21
C SER A 37 6.48 42.74 -27.05
N SER A 38 7.52 42.81 -26.23
CA SER A 38 7.65 41.96 -25.03
C SER A 38 6.47 42.23 -24.08
N PRO A 39 5.76 41.21 -23.59
CA PRO A 39 4.92 41.41 -22.41
C PRO A 39 5.86 41.67 -21.23
N THR A 40 5.63 42.78 -20.52
CA THR A 40 6.21 43.00 -19.19
C THR A 40 5.90 41.79 -18.33
N LEU A 41 6.95 41.14 -17.82
CA LEU A 41 6.82 40.08 -16.83
C LEU A 41 6.26 40.73 -15.57
N ALA A 42 4.96 40.56 -15.32
CA ALA A 42 4.38 40.87 -14.02
C ALA A 42 5.15 40.01 -13.01
N THR A 43 5.95 40.65 -12.16
CA THR A 43 6.57 39.99 -11.02
C THR A 43 5.43 39.44 -10.16
N VAL A 44 5.28 38.11 -10.11
CA VAL A 44 4.41 37.49 -9.12
C VAL A 44 5.03 37.79 -7.76
N ASN A 45 4.45 38.78 -7.08
CA ASN A 45 4.84 39.14 -5.73
C ASN A 45 4.30 38.05 -4.80
N ASN A 46 5.17 37.16 -4.34
CA ASN A 46 4.82 36.07 -3.43
C ASN A 46 4.22 36.54 -2.10
N GLN A 47 4.26 37.85 -1.81
CA GLN A 47 3.68 38.43 -0.60
C GLN A 47 2.14 38.34 -0.55
N GLU A 48 1.45 38.43 -1.69
CA GLU A 48 -0.03 38.39 -1.72
C GLU A 48 -0.58 36.96 -1.50
N ILE A 49 0.22 35.94 -1.81
CA ILE A 49 -0.07 34.53 -1.50
C ILE A 49 0.14 34.24 -0.01
N ILE A 50 1.14 34.86 0.62
CA ILE A 50 1.45 34.67 2.04
C ILE A 50 0.35 35.24 2.95
N ASP A 51 -0.30 36.35 2.57
CA ASP A 51 -1.37 36.94 3.37
C ASP A 51 -2.65 36.08 3.41
N ARG A 52 -2.81 35.11 2.50
CA ARG A 52 -3.92 34.13 2.54
C ARG A 52 -3.62 32.87 3.35
N ILE A 53 -2.38 32.70 3.83
CA ILE A 53 -1.94 31.57 4.66
C ILE A 53 -1.78 32.00 6.13
N LYS A 54 -2.20 33.21 6.50
CA LYS A 54 -2.22 33.62 7.91
C LYS A 54 -3.22 32.76 8.69
N PRO A 55 -2.80 32.04 9.73
CA PRO A 55 -3.71 31.27 10.57
C PRO A 55 -4.63 32.22 11.34
N VAL A 56 -5.93 31.91 11.37
CA VAL A 56 -6.97 32.73 12.02
C VAL A 56 -7.06 32.50 13.53
N ALA A 57 -6.09 31.80 14.13
CA ALA A 57 -6.04 31.53 15.56
C ALA A 57 -4.58 31.44 16.03
N GLU A 58 -4.21 32.33 16.95
CA GLU A 58 -3.01 32.16 17.77
C GLU A 58 -3.35 31.18 18.91
N LEU A 59 -2.95 29.93 18.74
CA LEU A 59 -2.95 28.95 19.83
C LEU A 59 -1.64 29.14 20.59
N ASN A 60 -1.73 29.65 21.81
CA ASN A 60 -0.62 29.68 22.76
C ASN A 60 -0.21 28.25 23.08
N VAL A 61 0.82 27.75 22.40
CA VAL A 61 1.55 26.57 22.82
C VAL A 61 2.59 27.04 23.82
N VAL A 62 2.35 26.79 25.10
CA VAL A 62 3.41 26.85 26.10
C VAL A 62 4.45 25.79 25.74
N GLU A 63 5.65 26.25 25.40
CA GLU A 63 6.81 25.42 25.12
C GLU A 63 7.22 24.64 26.37
N ALA A 64 7.15 23.31 26.28
CA ALA A 64 7.95 22.41 27.09
C ALA A 64 8.72 21.49 26.13
N GLU A 65 9.94 21.94 25.84
CA GLU A 65 11.16 21.24 25.44
C GLU A 65 11.07 19.79 24.90
N THR A 66 11.44 19.66 23.62
CA THR A 66 12.21 18.57 22.99
C THR A 66 11.89 17.11 23.36
N LYS A 67 10.77 16.58 22.86
CA LYS A 67 10.69 15.18 22.39
C LYS A 67 9.61 15.05 21.32
N VAL A 68 9.98 14.66 20.10
CA VAL A 68 9.01 14.16 19.12
C VAL A 68 8.24 13.02 19.82
N PRO A 69 6.90 13.04 19.88
CA PRO A 69 6.16 11.93 20.46
C PRO A 69 6.48 10.68 19.64
N SER A 70 7.30 9.81 20.23
CA SER A 70 7.22 8.38 19.96
C SER A 70 5.73 8.04 20.05
N GLN A 71 5.17 7.45 19.00
CA GLN A 71 3.77 7.03 19.00
C GLN A 71 3.61 5.88 19.99
N THR A 72 3.67 6.18 21.28
CA THR A 72 3.21 5.29 22.34
C THR A 72 1.69 5.38 22.36
N ASN A 73 1.05 4.68 21.44
CA ASN A 73 -0.33 4.30 21.66
C ASN A 73 -0.29 3.21 22.74
N ASN A 74 -0.64 3.62 23.96
CA ASN A 74 -0.90 2.76 25.10
C ASN A 74 -1.54 1.43 24.66
N LEU A 75 -0.80 0.34 24.91
CA LEU A 75 -1.21 -1.03 24.66
C LEU A 75 -2.28 -1.44 25.68
N ASN A 76 -3.52 -1.02 25.44
CA ASN A 76 -4.71 -1.83 25.74
C ASN A 76 -5.53 -2.03 24.45
N GLY A 77 -4.89 -1.94 23.28
CA GLY A 77 -5.51 -2.02 21.96
C GLY A 77 -5.44 -3.44 21.42
N ASP A 78 -6.56 -3.90 20.86
CA ASP A 78 -6.78 -5.25 20.36
C ASP A 78 -5.58 -5.86 19.59
N ALA A 79 -5.49 -7.20 19.61
CA ALA A 79 -4.47 -7.96 18.89
C ALA A 79 -4.43 -7.62 17.38
N LEU A 80 -5.52 -7.04 16.86
CA LEU A 80 -5.77 -6.74 15.46
C LEU A 80 -5.13 -5.42 14.99
N THR A 81 -5.15 -4.39 15.83
CA THR A 81 -4.53 -3.07 15.65
C THR A 81 -3.02 -3.22 15.73
N THR A 82 -2.56 -4.05 16.66
CA THR A 82 -1.16 -4.47 16.76
C THR A 82 -0.70 -5.19 15.49
N ALA A 83 -1.53 -6.07 14.92
CA ALA A 83 -1.21 -6.76 13.67
C ALA A 83 -1.10 -5.81 12.46
N LEU A 84 -1.98 -4.81 12.34
CA LEU A 84 -1.89 -3.81 11.29
C LEU A 84 -0.68 -2.89 11.42
N PHE A 85 -0.35 -2.48 12.64
CA PHE A 85 0.83 -1.67 12.91
C PHE A 85 2.10 -2.46 12.58
N GLY A 86 2.15 -3.73 12.98
CA GLY A 86 3.20 -4.67 12.60
C GLY A 86 3.40 -4.79 11.10
N ARG A 87 2.30 -4.93 10.33
CA ARG A 87 2.35 -4.95 8.85
C ARG A 87 3.01 -3.70 8.29
N ARG A 88 2.61 -2.51 8.77
CA ARG A 88 3.15 -1.23 8.28
C ARG A 88 4.66 -1.16 8.46
N ILE A 89 5.15 -1.56 9.63
CA ILE A 89 6.58 -1.58 9.94
C ILE A 89 7.30 -2.61 9.09
N TYR A 90 6.74 -3.82 8.96
CA TYR A 90 7.26 -4.85 8.05
C TYR A 90 7.42 -4.30 6.63
N SER A 91 6.36 -3.73 6.06
CA SER A 91 6.36 -3.20 4.70
C SER A 91 7.40 -2.10 4.47
N LYS A 92 7.59 -1.21 5.44
CA LYS A 92 8.50 -0.05 5.32
C LYS A 92 9.97 -0.38 5.62
N THR A 93 10.23 -1.29 6.55
CA THR A 93 11.58 -1.52 7.09
C THR A 93 12.11 -2.91 6.79
N CYS A 94 11.27 -3.94 6.89
CA CYS A 94 11.74 -5.32 6.86
C CYS A 94 11.61 -5.97 5.48
N LYS A 95 10.59 -5.58 4.69
CA LYS A 95 10.17 -6.24 3.45
C LYS A 95 11.24 -6.21 2.36
N SER A 96 12.10 -5.19 2.32
CA SER A 96 13.19 -5.10 1.35
C SER A 96 14.10 -6.34 1.40
N CYS A 97 14.34 -6.88 2.60
CA CYS A 97 15.14 -8.08 2.80
C CYS A 97 14.28 -9.33 2.99
N HIS A 98 13.27 -9.28 3.87
CA HIS A 98 12.45 -10.45 4.22
C HIS A 98 11.32 -10.75 3.24
N GLY A 99 11.12 -9.91 2.23
CA GLY A 99 10.24 -10.21 1.09
C GLY A 99 11.00 -10.85 -0.09
N SER A 100 12.30 -10.55 -0.23
CA SER A 100 13.14 -11.01 -1.34
C SER A 100 14.11 -12.14 -0.96
N GLY A 101 14.40 -12.29 0.33
CA GLY A 101 15.38 -13.24 0.84
C GLY A 101 16.83 -12.80 0.68
N ILE A 102 17.08 -11.50 0.49
CA ILE A 102 18.45 -10.98 0.34
C ILE A 102 19.30 -11.33 1.57
N MET A 103 20.60 -11.63 1.36
CA MET A 103 21.52 -12.01 2.44
C MET A 103 21.07 -13.24 3.25
N ASP A 104 20.38 -14.18 2.60
CA ASP A 104 19.78 -15.37 3.21
C ASP A 104 18.74 -15.05 4.29
N ALA A 105 18.08 -13.89 4.16
CA ALA A 105 16.98 -13.53 5.04
C ALA A 105 15.81 -14.51 4.86
N PRO A 106 15.21 -15.02 5.96
CA PRO A 106 14.04 -15.88 5.84
C PRO A 106 12.87 -15.10 5.23
N THR A 107 12.31 -15.62 4.14
CA THR A 107 11.23 -14.98 3.38
C THR A 107 9.88 -15.19 4.03
N VAL A 108 9.19 -14.10 4.38
CA VAL A 108 7.85 -14.17 4.97
C VAL A 108 6.89 -14.83 3.97
N GLY A 109 6.04 -15.73 4.47
CA GLY A 109 5.15 -16.56 3.62
C GLY A 109 5.73 -17.91 3.23
N ASN A 110 7.03 -18.13 3.37
CA ASN A 110 7.63 -19.45 3.21
C ASN A 110 7.55 -20.23 4.52
N THR A 111 6.46 -20.98 4.67
CA THR A 111 6.17 -21.75 5.89
C THR A 111 7.26 -22.76 6.24
N LYS A 112 7.87 -23.39 5.24
CA LYS A 112 8.94 -24.38 5.44
C LYS A 112 10.23 -23.75 5.94
N SER A 113 10.62 -22.59 5.42
CA SER A 113 11.83 -21.89 5.89
C SER A 113 11.62 -21.26 7.26
N TRP A 114 10.39 -20.86 7.59
CA TRP A 114 10.06 -20.23 8.88
C TRP A 114 9.84 -21.20 10.05
N ALA A 115 9.43 -22.44 9.79
CA ALA A 115 9.23 -23.44 10.84
C ALA A 115 10.38 -23.56 11.88
N PRO A 116 11.67 -23.68 11.48
CA PRO A 116 12.78 -23.73 12.44
C PRO A 116 13.01 -22.42 13.19
N HIS A 117 12.58 -21.27 12.66
CA HIS A 117 12.65 -19.99 13.33
C HIS A 117 11.55 -19.85 14.37
N ILE A 118 10.32 -20.21 14.01
CA ILE A 118 9.14 -20.19 14.88
C ILE A 118 9.33 -21.14 16.07
N ALA A 119 9.95 -22.32 15.86
CA ALA A 119 10.26 -23.28 16.91
C ALA A 119 11.17 -22.73 18.02
N LYS A 120 11.94 -21.65 17.76
CA LYS A 120 12.76 -20.98 18.79
C LYS A 120 11.95 -20.11 19.74
N GLY A 121 10.69 -19.83 19.38
CA GLY A 121 9.79 -18.98 20.15
C GLY A 121 9.92 -17.49 19.79
N LEU A 122 8.79 -16.80 19.94
CA LEU A 122 8.65 -15.38 19.64
C LEU A 122 9.65 -14.48 20.41
N PRO A 123 9.92 -14.68 21.72
CA PRO A 123 10.85 -13.81 22.45
C PRO A 123 12.25 -13.77 21.84
N ILE A 124 12.76 -14.93 21.38
CA ILE A 124 14.08 -15.03 20.75
C ILE A 124 14.10 -14.32 19.39
N LEU A 125 13.03 -14.46 18.60
CA LEU A 125 12.91 -13.76 17.32
C LEU A 125 12.89 -12.23 17.50
N VAL A 126 12.16 -11.75 18.51
CA VAL A 126 12.08 -10.32 18.84
C VAL A 126 13.44 -9.81 19.34
N GLU A 127 14.11 -10.56 20.22
CA GLU A 127 15.44 -10.19 20.71
C GLU A 127 16.46 -10.07 19.57
N HIS A 128 16.51 -11.07 18.68
CA HIS A 128 17.37 -11.03 17.50
C HIS A 128 17.03 -9.85 16.57
N ALA A 129 15.75 -9.51 16.41
CA ALA A 129 15.35 -8.38 15.60
C ALA A 129 15.75 -7.03 16.24
N ILE A 130 15.68 -6.91 17.57
CA ILE A 130 16.08 -5.70 18.30
C ILE A 130 17.60 -5.53 18.29
N LYS A 131 18.34 -6.58 18.65
CA LYS A 131 19.81 -6.54 18.82
C LYS A 131 20.58 -6.76 17.53
N GLY A 132 19.92 -7.22 16.47
CA GLY A 132 20.57 -7.73 15.27
C GLY A 132 21.01 -9.18 15.45
N PHE A 133 21.10 -9.91 14.34
CA PHE A 133 21.52 -11.31 14.34
C PHE A 133 22.11 -11.72 13.01
N LYS A 134 23.36 -12.19 13.01
CA LYS A 134 24.13 -12.50 11.79
C LYS A 134 24.14 -11.29 10.84
N ASN A 135 23.65 -11.46 9.61
CA ASN A 135 23.55 -10.41 8.60
C ASN A 135 22.38 -9.45 8.84
N MET A 136 21.49 -9.73 9.80
CA MET A 136 20.35 -8.87 10.11
C MET A 136 20.80 -7.69 11.00
N PRO A 137 20.67 -6.44 10.55
CA PRO A 137 21.02 -5.27 11.36
C PRO A 137 20.08 -5.10 12.56
N PRO A 138 20.54 -4.47 13.66
CA PRO A 138 19.68 -4.11 14.79
C PRO A 138 18.47 -3.30 14.34
N LYS A 139 17.30 -3.63 14.87
CA LYS A 139 16.00 -3.02 14.53
C LYS A 139 15.71 -2.98 13.02
N GLY A 140 16.17 -3.98 12.28
CA GLY A 140 16.02 -4.04 10.83
C GLY A 140 16.70 -2.88 10.08
N GLY A 141 17.70 -2.25 10.69
CA GLY A 141 18.42 -1.10 10.13
C GLY A 141 17.75 0.25 10.40
N ASN A 142 16.61 0.27 11.12
CA ASN A 142 15.94 1.49 11.52
C ASN A 142 15.96 1.65 13.05
N LEU A 143 17.00 2.32 13.55
CA LEU A 143 17.21 2.55 14.98
C LEU A 143 16.15 3.46 15.64
N SER A 144 15.31 4.14 14.84
CA SER A 144 14.22 4.98 15.37
C SER A 144 12.99 4.18 15.84
N LEU A 145 12.88 2.90 15.45
CA LEU A 145 11.76 2.05 15.86
C LEU A 145 11.85 1.73 17.36
N SER A 146 10.71 1.71 18.04
CA SER A 146 10.63 1.23 19.42
C SER A 146 10.79 -0.31 19.47
N ASP A 147 11.03 -0.87 20.66
CA ASP A 147 11.07 -2.33 20.81
C ASP A 147 9.70 -2.97 20.56
N ASP A 148 8.63 -2.26 20.92
CA ASP A 148 7.25 -2.67 20.67
C ASP A 148 6.89 -2.63 19.17
N ASP A 149 7.42 -1.66 18.43
CA ASP A 149 7.30 -1.59 16.96
C ASP A 149 7.93 -2.83 16.32
N ILE A 150 9.14 -3.18 16.75
CA ILE A 150 9.84 -4.38 16.27
C ILE A 150 9.07 -5.64 16.63
N LYS A 151 8.56 -5.74 17.86
CA LYS A 151 7.74 -6.86 18.31
C LYS A 151 6.48 -7.02 17.46
N ALA A 152 5.77 -5.93 17.15
CA ALA A 152 4.59 -5.94 16.30
C ALA A 152 4.94 -6.42 14.87
N ALA A 153 6.06 -5.95 14.30
CA ALA A 153 6.52 -6.39 12.99
C ALA A 153 6.88 -7.88 12.96
N VAL A 154 7.61 -8.37 13.97
CA VAL A 154 7.97 -9.80 14.08
C VAL A 154 6.72 -10.67 14.23
N ASN A 155 5.74 -10.24 15.03
CA ASN A 155 4.45 -10.92 15.14
C ASN A 155 3.74 -11.03 13.79
N TYR A 156 3.70 -9.95 13.01
CA TYR A 156 3.15 -9.97 11.65
C TYR A 156 3.87 -11.01 10.78
N MET A 157 5.21 -11.02 10.79
CA MET A 157 6.01 -11.93 9.98
C MET A 157 5.80 -13.40 10.34
N VAL A 158 5.72 -13.71 11.64
CA VAL A 158 5.39 -15.05 12.15
C VAL A 158 3.98 -15.45 11.72
N ASP A 159 2.97 -14.59 11.95
CA ASP A 159 1.57 -14.86 11.58
C ASP A 159 1.40 -15.15 10.07
N HIS A 160 2.17 -14.46 9.22
CA HIS A 160 2.14 -14.63 7.77
C HIS A 160 3.06 -15.76 7.28
N SER A 161 3.75 -16.46 8.18
CA SER A 161 4.62 -17.59 7.84
C SER A 161 4.23 -18.88 8.55
N LEU A 162 3.12 -18.89 9.29
CA LEU A 162 2.53 -20.10 9.85
C LEU A 162 1.78 -20.90 8.76
N PRO A 163 1.80 -22.24 8.83
CA PRO A 163 0.83 -23.07 8.13
C PRO A 163 -0.60 -22.62 8.51
N GLN A 164 -1.48 -22.53 7.51
CA GLN A 164 -2.87 -22.07 7.68
C GLN A 164 -3.63 -22.87 8.76
N GLU A 165 -3.25 -24.13 8.99
CA GLU A 165 -3.76 -25.05 10.03
C GLU A 165 -3.43 -24.64 11.48
N THR A 166 -2.41 -23.78 11.68
CA THR A 166 -1.88 -23.38 13.00
C THR A 166 -2.10 -21.90 13.31
N LYS A 167 -2.71 -21.16 12.39
CA LYS A 167 -3.22 -19.81 12.69
C LYS A 167 -4.32 -19.98 13.75
N ALA A 168 -4.35 -19.14 14.78
CA ALA A 168 -5.42 -19.18 15.80
C ALA A 168 -6.79 -19.37 15.12
N PRO A 169 -7.66 -20.26 15.62
CA PRO A 169 -8.76 -20.81 14.84
C PRO A 169 -9.61 -19.69 14.24
N ALA A 170 -9.57 -19.60 12.91
CA ALA A 170 -10.54 -18.81 12.15
C ALA A 170 -11.89 -19.54 12.27
N SER A 171 -12.80 -18.96 13.04
CA SER A 171 -14.16 -19.46 13.25
C SER A 171 -14.95 -19.54 11.93
N THR A 172 -14.82 -20.59 11.11
CA THR A 172 -15.63 -20.77 9.88
C THR A 172 -15.78 -19.49 9.02
N VAL A 173 -14.80 -18.60 9.06
CA VAL A 173 -14.90 -17.25 8.49
C VAL A 173 -14.74 -17.40 6.99
N THR A 174 -15.76 -16.98 6.25
CA THR A 174 -15.66 -16.87 4.79
C THR A 174 -14.50 -15.93 4.47
N SER A 175 -13.70 -16.23 3.43
CA SER A 175 -12.51 -15.42 3.16
C SER A 175 -12.90 -13.95 2.97
N GLY A 176 -12.16 -13.03 3.60
CA GLY A 176 -12.45 -11.59 3.52
C GLY A 176 -12.46 -11.06 2.08
N SER A 177 -11.74 -11.71 1.17
CA SER A 177 -11.80 -11.43 -0.27
C SER A 177 -13.12 -11.83 -0.89
N SER A 178 -13.67 -13.01 -0.56
CA SER A 178 -14.98 -13.46 -1.05
C SER A 178 -16.08 -12.51 -0.58
N ILE A 179 -16.11 -12.19 0.71
CA ILE A 179 -17.12 -11.26 1.25
C ILE A 179 -16.99 -9.87 0.59
N PHE A 180 -15.77 -9.41 0.33
CA PHE A 180 -15.58 -8.18 -0.42
C PHE A 180 -16.16 -8.28 -1.83
N GLU A 181 -15.86 -9.34 -2.58
CA GLU A 181 -16.36 -9.56 -3.94
C GLU A 181 -17.88 -9.66 -3.99
N ASP A 182 -18.48 -10.40 -3.06
CA ASP A 182 -19.90 -10.73 -3.04
C ASP A 182 -20.77 -9.57 -2.52
N VAL A 183 -20.31 -8.84 -1.51
CA VAL A 183 -21.12 -7.84 -0.78
C VAL A 183 -20.56 -6.44 -0.93
N CYS A 184 -19.29 -6.24 -0.60
CA CYS A 184 -18.75 -4.89 -0.44
C CYS A 184 -18.42 -4.20 -1.78
N GLN A 185 -18.03 -4.97 -2.80
CA GLN A 185 -17.52 -4.47 -4.08
C GLN A 185 -18.59 -3.67 -4.84
N ALA A 186 -19.87 -4.02 -4.68
CA ALA A 186 -20.98 -3.32 -5.32
C ALA A 186 -20.91 -1.80 -5.11
N CYS A 187 -20.49 -1.37 -3.92
CA CYS A 187 -20.31 0.05 -3.60
C CYS A 187 -18.83 0.47 -3.61
N HIS A 188 -17.95 -0.31 -2.98
CA HIS A 188 -16.56 0.07 -2.78
C HIS A 188 -15.65 -0.22 -3.97
N GLY A 189 -16.08 -1.00 -4.97
CA GLY A 189 -15.29 -1.27 -6.17
C GLY A 189 -15.15 -0.04 -7.08
N THR A 190 -16.22 0.73 -7.24
CA THR A 190 -16.26 1.96 -8.04
C THR A 190 -16.29 3.23 -7.21
N GLY A 191 -16.66 3.12 -5.92
CA GLY A 191 -16.84 4.26 -5.02
C GLY A 191 -18.21 4.92 -5.14
N VAL A 192 -19.26 4.12 -5.33
CA VAL A 192 -20.64 4.63 -5.47
C VAL A 192 -21.05 5.43 -4.24
N MET A 193 -21.84 6.50 -4.43
CA MET A 193 -22.31 7.38 -3.34
C MET A 193 -21.18 7.95 -2.45
N GLY A 194 -19.96 8.07 -2.98
CA GLY A 194 -18.80 8.56 -2.23
C GLY A 194 -18.15 7.51 -1.33
N ALA A 195 -18.46 6.22 -1.51
CA ALA A 195 -17.75 5.14 -0.85
C ALA A 195 -16.25 5.19 -1.19
N PRO A 196 -15.34 4.91 -0.22
CA PRO A 196 -13.92 4.87 -0.51
C PRO A 196 -13.61 3.72 -1.46
N LYS A 197 -13.05 4.07 -2.63
CA LYS A 197 -12.74 3.12 -3.71
C LYS A 197 -11.63 2.16 -3.30
N PHE A 198 -11.92 0.86 -3.30
CA PHE A 198 -10.96 -0.21 -3.06
C PHE A 198 -9.73 -0.06 -3.98
N GLY A 199 -8.54 -0.30 -3.45
CA GLY A 199 -7.28 -0.10 -4.18
C GLY A 199 -6.79 1.34 -4.25
N SER A 200 -7.63 2.33 -3.91
CA SER A 200 -7.23 3.74 -3.92
C SER A 200 -6.59 4.14 -2.58
N ALA A 201 -5.26 4.14 -2.53
CA ALA A 201 -4.52 4.63 -1.36
C ALA A 201 -4.91 6.06 -0.96
N LYS A 202 -5.18 6.92 -1.95
CA LYS A 202 -5.63 8.30 -1.72
C LYS A 202 -7.00 8.36 -1.05
N SER A 203 -7.94 7.53 -1.50
CA SER A 203 -9.28 7.49 -0.92
C SER A 203 -9.25 6.89 0.48
N TRP A 204 -8.41 5.88 0.71
CA TRP A 204 -8.37 5.13 1.98
C TRP A 204 -7.48 5.75 3.06
N ALA A 205 -6.48 6.55 2.73
CA ALA A 205 -5.58 7.19 3.69
C ALA A 205 -6.29 7.89 4.88
N PRO A 206 -7.29 8.77 4.68
CA PRO A 206 -7.97 9.43 5.81
C PRO A 206 -8.77 8.45 6.68
N HIS A 207 -9.26 7.36 6.10
CA HIS A 207 -10.02 6.34 6.83
C HIS A 207 -9.09 5.41 7.62
N ILE A 208 -7.99 4.96 7.01
CA ILE A 208 -6.96 4.18 7.68
C ILE A 208 -6.34 4.95 8.84
N ALA A 209 -6.23 6.29 8.73
CA ALA A 209 -5.76 7.15 9.82
C ALA A 209 -6.69 7.16 11.04
N LYS A 210 -7.97 6.80 10.90
CA LYS A 210 -8.90 6.63 12.03
C LYS A 210 -8.68 5.33 12.80
N GLY A 211 -7.95 4.38 12.21
CA GLY A 211 -7.70 3.07 12.80
C GLY A 211 -8.71 2.02 12.34
N LEU A 212 -8.28 0.77 12.38
CA LEU A 212 -9.08 -0.38 11.97
C LEU A 212 -10.27 -0.69 12.89
N PRO A 213 -10.18 -0.52 14.23
CA PRO A 213 -11.34 -0.75 15.09
C PRO A 213 -12.53 0.13 14.72
N VAL A 214 -12.28 1.42 14.43
CA VAL A 214 -13.32 2.37 14.00
C VAL A 214 -13.93 1.96 12.66
N LEU A 215 -13.11 1.51 11.71
CA LEU A 215 -13.58 1.01 10.41
C LEU A 215 -14.47 -0.23 10.56
N ILE A 216 -14.09 -1.15 11.43
CA ILE A 216 -14.85 -2.37 11.73
C ILE A 216 -16.17 -2.02 12.40
N GLU A 217 -16.16 -1.15 13.40
CA GLU A 217 -17.36 -0.70 14.11
C GLU A 217 -18.37 -0.08 13.15
N HIS A 218 -17.91 0.83 12.28
CA HIS A 218 -18.75 1.43 11.24
C HIS A 218 -19.27 0.40 10.22
N ALA A 219 -18.47 -0.60 9.86
CA ALA A 219 -18.91 -1.64 8.93
C ALA A 219 -19.95 -2.58 9.56
N ILE A 220 -19.82 -2.91 10.84
CA ILE A 220 -20.77 -3.76 11.57
C ILE A 220 -22.08 -3.01 11.80
N ASN A 221 -22.01 -1.78 12.31
CA ASN A 221 -23.19 -1.01 12.72
C ASN A 221 -23.82 -0.16 11.60
N GLY A 222 -23.12 -0.03 10.47
CA GLY A 222 -23.46 0.92 9.41
C GLY A 222 -22.92 2.31 9.72
N PHE A 223 -22.69 3.11 8.67
CA PHE A 223 -22.18 4.47 8.81
C PHE A 223 -22.58 5.34 7.62
N LYS A 224 -23.35 6.39 7.89
CA LYS A 224 -23.93 7.26 6.86
C LYS A 224 -24.74 6.43 5.85
N GLU A 225 -24.41 6.53 4.56
CA GLU A 225 -25.03 5.78 3.47
C GLU A 225 -24.57 4.31 3.40
N MET A 226 -23.57 3.90 4.20
CA MET A 226 -23.12 2.51 4.25
C MET A 226 -24.04 1.69 5.16
N PRO A 227 -24.75 0.67 4.64
CA PRO A 227 -25.61 -0.17 5.46
C PRO A 227 -24.80 -1.02 6.45
N ALA A 228 -25.43 -1.36 7.57
CA ALA A 228 -24.87 -2.30 8.54
C ALA A 228 -24.53 -3.63 7.85
N LYS A 229 -23.34 -4.14 8.13
CA LYS A 229 -22.80 -5.39 7.55
C LYS A 229 -22.78 -5.42 6.02
N GLY A 230 -22.71 -4.26 5.37
CA GLY A 230 -22.77 -4.18 3.90
C GLY A 230 -24.15 -4.51 3.32
N GLY A 231 -25.20 -4.56 4.15
CA GLY A 231 -26.57 -4.89 3.74
C GLY A 231 -26.89 -6.38 3.80
N ASP A 232 -25.96 -7.20 4.31
CA ASP A 232 -26.15 -8.64 4.51
C ASP A 232 -26.12 -8.97 6.01
N ASP A 233 -27.30 -9.20 6.59
CA ASP A 233 -27.46 -9.50 8.01
C ASP A 233 -27.04 -10.93 8.38
N SER A 234 -26.81 -11.79 7.39
CA SER A 234 -26.32 -13.16 7.59
C SER A 234 -24.83 -13.22 7.93
N LEU A 235 -24.07 -12.16 7.61
CA LEU A 235 -22.65 -12.08 7.91
C LEU A 235 -22.40 -11.95 9.42
N SER A 236 -21.46 -12.74 9.93
CA SER A 236 -20.99 -12.59 11.30
C SER A 236 -20.11 -11.34 11.44
N ASP A 237 -19.94 -10.86 12.67
CA ASP A 237 -19.03 -9.73 12.93
C ASP A 237 -17.58 -10.09 12.55
N ASP A 238 -17.21 -11.36 12.64
CA ASP A 238 -15.88 -11.84 12.25
C ASP A 238 -15.70 -11.89 10.72
N ASP A 239 -16.75 -12.19 9.96
CA ASP A 239 -16.79 -12.07 8.50
C ASP A 239 -16.58 -10.60 8.08
N ILE A 240 -17.30 -9.67 8.70
CA ILE A 240 -17.13 -8.23 8.44
C ILE A 240 -15.72 -7.76 8.78
N LYS A 241 -15.16 -8.19 9.92
CA LYS A 241 -13.76 -7.90 10.27
C LYS A 241 -12.80 -8.40 9.18
N ALA A 242 -12.99 -9.61 8.67
CA ALA A 242 -12.15 -10.17 7.62
C ALA A 242 -12.23 -9.37 6.32
N ALA A 243 -13.44 -8.98 5.89
CA ALA A 243 -13.65 -8.16 4.69
C ALA A 243 -13.01 -6.76 4.82
N VAL A 244 -13.22 -6.07 5.94
CA VAL A 244 -12.62 -4.75 6.19
C VAL A 244 -11.09 -4.83 6.19
N ARG A 245 -10.50 -5.89 6.78
CA ARG A 245 -9.05 -6.12 6.73
C ARG A 245 -8.54 -6.28 5.31
N TYR A 246 -9.22 -7.10 4.50
CA TYR A 246 -8.89 -7.29 3.09
C TYR A 246 -8.92 -5.96 2.32
N MET A 247 -9.96 -5.15 2.52
CA MET A 247 -10.10 -3.83 1.89
C MET A 247 -8.99 -2.86 2.28
N VAL A 248 -8.68 -2.79 3.58
CA VAL A 248 -7.61 -1.92 4.08
C VAL A 248 -6.25 -2.38 3.58
N GLU A 249 -5.97 -3.69 3.56
CA GLU A 249 -4.72 -4.26 3.07
C GLU A 249 -4.42 -3.88 1.62
N HIS A 250 -5.42 -4.00 0.75
CA HIS A 250 -5.27 -3.75 -0.66
C HIS A 250 -5.40 -2.27 -1.02
N SER A 251 -5.67 -1.40 -0.05
CA SER A 251 -5.81 0.04 -0.23
C SER A 251 -4.78 0.86 0.56
N GLN A 252 -3.72 0.22 1.08
CA GLN A 252 -2.59 0.94 1.65
C GLN A 252 -1.67 1.49 0.54
N PRO A 253 -0.97 2.62 0.77
CA PRO A 253 0.11 3.06 -0.09
C PRO A 253 1.32 2.12 -0.05
#